data_AF-A0A6J6TZ91-F1
#
_entry.id   AF-A0A6J6TZ91-F1
#
_cell.length_a   1.000
_cell.length_b   1.000
_cell.length_c   1.000
_cell.angle_alpha   90.00
_cell.angle_beta   90.00
_cell.angle_gamma   90.00
#
_symmetry.space_group_name_H-M   'P 1'
#
loop_
_entity.id
_entity.type
_entity.pdbx_description
1 polymer ?
#
loop_
_entity_poly.entity_id
_entity_poly.type
_entity_poly.pdbx_seq_one_letter_code
_entity_poly.pdbx_strand_id
1 'polypeptide(L)'
;MVRTTVTIDDALYRRVKARAALEGTSVGFVMEQALRALLRDQALRVDAPLDLPAFDCGPFMPGIDPLDTSALLDTVQSPGTQANADGQVREVS
;
A
#
# COMPACT_ATOMS: atom_id res chain seq x y z
N MET A 1 15.63 -11.24 -25.45
CA MET A 1 15.77 -12.55 -24.79
C MET A 1 17.26 -12.89 -24.73
N VAL A 2 17.75 -13.29 -23.56
CA VAL A 2 19.16 -13.69 -23.34
C VAL A 2 19.14 -14.97 -22.51
N ARG A 3 20.02 -15.92 -22.84
CA ARG A 3 20.17 -17.17 -22.09
C ARG A 3 21.41 -17.09 -21.22
N THR A 4 21.23 -17.29 -19.92
CA THR A 4 22.32 -17.24 -18.94
C THR A 4 22.34 -18.55 -18.17
N THR A 5 23.54 -19.07 -17.92
CA THR A 5 23.74 -20.23 -17.04
C THR A 5 24.32 -19.71 -15.73
N VAL A 6 23.65 -20.00 -14.61
CA VAL A 6 24.08 -19.62 -13.26
C VAL A 6 24.05 -20.84 -12.36
N THR A 7 24.98 -20.91 -11.42
CA THR A 7 25.02 -21.97 -10.40
C THR A 7 24.17 -21.54 -9.22
N ILE A 8 23.29 -22.42 -8.74
CA ILE A 8 22.36 -22.14 -7.65
C ILE A 8 22.43 -23.30 -6.67
N ASP A 9 22.37 -23.00 -5.38
CA ASP A 9 22.21 -24.02 -4.35
C ASP A 9 20.96 -24.90 -4.58
N ASP A 10 21.10 -26.21 -4.36
CA ASP A 10 20.06 -27.20 -4.64
C ASP A 10 18.82 -27.03 -3.75
N ALA A 11 18.98 -26.60 -2.50
CA ALA A 11 17.84 -26.35 -1.63
C ALA A 11 17.06 -25.13 -2.10
N LEU A 12 17.75 -24.08 -2.54
CA LEU A 12 17.12 -22.91 -3.15
C LEU A 12 16.41 -23.26 -4.46
N TYR A 13 17.05 -24.02 -5.35
CA TYR A 13 16.45 -24.44 -6.61
C TYR A 13 15.16 -25.27 -6.38
N ARG A 14 15.17 -26.19 -5.40
CA ARG A 14 13.97 -26.96 -5.02
C ARG A 14 12.81 -26.08 -4.59
N ARG A 15 13.08 -25.05 -3.78
CA ARG A 15 12.05 -24.09 -3.33
C ARG A 15 11.46 -23.30 -4.50
N VAL A 16 12.31 -22.82 -5.41
CA VAL A 16 11.84 -22.11 -6.61
C VAL A 16 11.01 -23.04 -7.50
N LYS A 17 11.43 -24.29 -7.68
CA LYS A 17 10.69 -25.27 -8.46
C LYS A 17 9.31 -25.58 -7.86
N ALA A 18 9.22 -25.71 -6.54
CA ALA A 18 7.95 -25.89 -5.85
C ALA A 18 7.03 -24.68 -6.03
N ARG A 19 7.56 -23.46 -5.88
CA ARG A 19 6.83 -22.21 -6.12
C ARG A 19 6.27 -22.14 -7.55
N ALA A 20 7.11 -22.45 -8.54
CA ALA A 20 6.72 -22.45 -9.95
C ALA A 20 5.59 -23.44 -10.23
N ALA A 21 5.66 -24.64 -9.63
CA ALA A 21 4.61 -25.65 -9.76
C ALA A 21 3.28 -25.20 -9.13
N LEU A 22 3.32 -24.56 -7.95
CA LEU A 22 2.14 -24.03 -7.28
C LEU A 22 1.47 -22.89 -8.07
N GLU A 23 2.27 -22.04 -8.69
CA GLU A 23 1.80 -20.89 -9.47
C GLU A 23 1.47 -21.24 -10.94
N GLY A 24 1.68 -22.49 -11.37
CA GLY A 24 1.47 -22.91 -12.75
C GLY A 24 2.38 -22.21 -13.77
N THR A 25 3.57 -21.79 -13.34
CA THR A 25 4.53 -21.03 -14.16
C THR A 25 5.87 -21.74 -14.28
N SER A 26 6.80 -21.16 -15.05
CA SER A 26 8.14 -21.72 -15.24
C SER A 26 9.11 -21.22 -14.16
N VAL A 27 10.14 -22.01 -13.86
CA VAL A 27 11.25 -21.59 -12.99
C VAL A 27 11.90 -20.30 -13.50
N GLY A 28 12.08 -20.16 -14.82
CA GLY A 28 12.65 -18.97 -15.43
C GLY A 28 11.82 -17.71 -15.15
N PHE A 29 10.49 -17.82 -15.21
CA PHE A 29 9.59 -16.72 -14.88
C PHE A 29 9.71 -16.30 -13.41
N VAL A 30 9.72 -17.27 -12.47
CA VAL A 30 9.89 -16.97 -11.04
C VAL A 30 11.24 -16.28 -10.79
N MET A 31 12.32 -16.76 -11.41
CA MET A 31 13.64 -16.14 -11.31
C MET A 31 13.66 -14.72 -11.88
N GLU A 32 13.04 -14.49 -13.04
CA GLU A 32 12.94 -13.17 -13.64
C GLU A 32 12.20 -12.19 -12.72
N GLN A 33 11.08 -12.61 -12.15
CA GLN A 33 10.30 -11.77 -11.24
C GLN A 33 11.06 -11.44 -9.95
N ALA A 34 11.78 -12.41 -9.39
CA ALA A 34 12.65 -12.19 -8.24
C ALA A 34 13.76 -11.17 -8.55
N LEU A 35 14.41 -11.29 -9.71
CA LEU A 35 15.45 -10.35 -10.16
C LEU A 35 14.89 -8.94 -10.38
N ARG A 36 13.71 -8.82 -11.01
CA ARG A 36 13.04 -7.52 -11.22
C ARG A 36 12.67 -6.85 -9.89
N ALA A 37 12.13 -7.63 -8.94
CA ALA A 37 11.80 -7.12 -7.60
C ALA A 37 13.07 -6.62 -6.88
N LEU A 38 14.15 -7.41 -6.90
CA LEU A 38 15.43 -7.03 -6.29
C LEU A 38 15.99 -5.73 -6.87
N LEU A 39 15.91 -5.54 -8.19
CA LEU A 39 16.39 -4.32 -8.83
C LEU A 39 15.47 -3.12 -8.59
N ARG A 40 14.15 -3.34 -8.49
CA ARG A 40 13.19 -2.29 -8.14
C ARG A 40 13.36 -1.81 -6.71
N ASP A 41 13.50 -2.73 -5.76
CA ASP A 41 13.67 -2.40 -4.34
C ASP A 41 14.99 -1.66 -4.10
N GLN A 42 16.05 -1.99 -4.83
CA GLN A 42 17.29 -1.21 -4.82
C GLN A 42 17.12 0.21 -5.38
N ALA A 43 16.28 0.38 -6.41
CA ALA A 43 15.97 1.70 -6.95
C ALA A 43 15.08 2.53 -6.00
N LEU A 44 14.25 1.89 -5.18
CA LEU A 44 13.39 2.55 -4.20
C LEU A 44 14.09 2.81 -2.86
N ARG A 45 15.18 2.11 -2.54
CA ARG A 45 16.11 2.46 -1.47
C ARG A 45 16.97 3.66 -1.86
N VAL A 46 16.31 4.76 -2.17
CA VAL A 46 16.89 6.07 -1.95
C VAL A 46 16.45 6.42 -0.54
N ASP A 47 17.36 6.38 0.42
CA ASP A 47 17.13 6.81 1.82
C ASP A 47 16.90 8.35 1.91
N ALA A 48 16.27 8.93 0.89
CA ALA A 48 15.78 10.29 0.95
C ALA A 48 14.55 10.27 1.86
N PRO A 49 14.51 11.11 2.91
CA PRO A 49 13.30 11.33 3.67
C PRO A 49 12.17 11.69 2.70
N LEU A 50 11.10 10.90 2.69
CA LEU A 50 9.88 11.29 1.99
C LEU A 50 9.32 12.51 2.74
N ASP A 51 9.27 13.66 2.06
CA ASP A 51 8.57 14.84 2.55
C ASP A 51 7.06 14.59 2.42
N LEU A 52 6.52 13.80 3.35
CA LEU A 52 5.10 13.52 3.43
C LEU A 52 4.42 14.76 4.01
N PRO A 53 3.37 15.29 3.35
CA PRO A 53 2.62 16.40 3.91
C PRO A 53 2.06 15.98 5.27
N ALA A 54 2.45 16.70 6.32
CA ALA A 54 1.88 16.52 7.64
C ALA A 54 0.43 17.04 7.59
N PHE A 55 -0.54 16.16 7.79
CA PHE A 55 -1.91 16.56 8.00
C PHE A 55 -2.07 17.00 9.46
N ASP A 56 -2.31 18.28 9.67
CA ASP A 56 -2.77 18.78 10.97
C ASP A 56 -4.26 18.44 11.08
N CYS A 57 -4.55 17.27 11.68
CA CYS A 57 -5.91 16.81 11.89
C CYS A 57 -6.65 17.54 13.02
N GLY A 58 -6.08 18.64 13.54
CA GLY A 58 -6.64 19.36 14.68
C GLY A 58 -6.63 18.53 15.96
N PRO A 59 -7.18 19.07 17.06
CA PRO A 59 -7.32 18.32 18.29
C PRO A 59 -8.26 17.13 18.08
N PHE A 60 -7.97 16.01 18.73
CA PHE A 60 -8.89 14.87 18.78
C PHE A 60 -10.28 15.36 19.23
N MET A 61 -11.32 14.85 18.57
CA MET A 61 -12.70 15.12 18.97
C MET A 61 -12.87 14.78 20.47
N PRO A 62 -13.34 15.71 21.31
CA PRO A 62 -13.48 15.48 22.74
C PRO A 62 -14.37 14.27 23.03
N GLY A 63 -13.91 13.36 23.89
CA GLY A 63 -14.67 12.18 24.32
C GLY A 63 -14.62 10.99 23.36
N ILE A 64 -13.82 11.07 22.28
CA ILE A 64 -13.59 9.95 21.37
C ILE A 64 -12.18 9.40 21.62
N ASP A 65 -12.11 8.16 22.10
CA ASP A 65 -10.86 7.41 22.10
C ASP A 65 -10.64 6.79 20.71
N PRO A 66 -9.61 7.20 19.94
CA PRO A 66 -9.35 6.66 18.61
C PRO A 66 -8.94 5.18 18.62
N LEU A 67 -8.62 4.60 19.78
CA LEU A 67 -8.35 3.16 19.94
C LEU A 67 -9.65 2.36 20.16
N ASP A 68 -10.76 3.01 20.49
CA ASP A 68 -12.08 2.39 20.63
C ASP A 68 -12.88 2.53 19.33
N THR A 69 -12.80 1.49 18.50
CA THR A 69 -13.47 1.44 17.19
C THR A 69 -15.01 1.54 17.32
N SER A 70 -15.59 1.13 18.45
CA SER A 70 -17.04 1.21 18.70
C SER A 70 -17.51 2.66 18.82
N ALA A 71 -16.81 3.49 19.59
CA ALA A 71 -17.16 4.89 19.80
C ALA A 71 -16.97 5.75 18.52
N LEU A 72 -16.05 5.34 17.64
CA LEU A 72 -15.83 5.98 16.34
C LEU A 72 -16.97 5.72 15.34
N LEU A 73 -17.57 4.52 15.35
CA LEU A 73 -18.61 4.14 14.38
C LEU A 73 -19.89 4.97 14.53
N ASP A 74 -20.32 5.25 15.75
CA ASP A 74 -21.54 6.04 16.02
C ASP A 74 -21.38 7.52 15.62
N THR A 75 -20.17 8.06 15.67
CA THR A 75 -19.91 9.47 15.36
C THR A 75 -19.68 9.73 13.87
N VAL A 76 -19.06 8.79 13.16
CA VAL A 76 -18.84 8.88 11.70
C VAL A 76 -20.14 8.59 10.91
N GLN A 77 -21.10 7.85 11.48
CA GLN A 77 -22.37 7.53 10.81
C GLN A 77 -23.48 8.58 10.97
N SER A 78 -23.25 9.67 11.71
CA SER A 78 -24.21 10.78 11.77
C SER A 78 -24.29 11.52 10.43
N PRO A 79 -25.45 11.57 9.74
CA PRO A 79 -25.58 12.24 8.45
C PRO A 79 -25.64 13.76 8.65
N GLY A 80 -24.49 14.39 8.81
CA GLY A 80 -24.34 15.85 8.82
C GLY A 80 -24.30 16.41 7.40
N THR A 81 -25.48 16.84 6.93
CA THR A 81 -25.70 17.90 5.94
C THR A 81 -25.05 17.76 4.55
N GLN A 82 -25.90 17.48 3.56
CA GLN A 82 -25.62 17.68 2.14
C GLN A 82 -25.24 19.14 1.86
N ALA A 83 -24.08 19.35 1.22
CA ALA A 83 -23.85 20.55 0.43
C ALA A 83 -24.55 20.36 -0.93
N ASN A 84 -25.54 21.21 -1.22
CA ASN A 84 -26.15 21.31 -2.54
C ASN A 84 -25.09 21.58 -3.61
N ALA A 85 -25.27 21.01 -4.80
CA ALA A 85 -24.37 21.13 -5.94
C ALA A 85 -24.40 22.51 -6.64
N ASP A 86 -25.10 23.52 -6.10
CA ASP A 86 -25.18 24.86 -6.67
C ASP A 86 -24.72 25.90 -5.66
N GLY A 87 -23.49 26.38 -5.87
CA GLY A 87 -22.83 27.37 -5.01
C GLY A 87 -23.52 28.73 -5.04
N GLN A 88 -24.39 29.00 -4.07
CA GLN A 88 -24.80 30.37 -3.79
C GLN A 88 -25.08 30.64 -2.32
N VAL A 89 -24.27 31.52 -1.74
CA VAL A 89 -24.49 32.17 -0.44
C VAL A 89 -25.37 33.41 -0.65
N ARG A 90 -26.40 33.59 0.19
CA ARG A 90 -27.07 34.89 0.35
C ARG A 90 -27.22 35.20 1.84
N GLU A 91 -26.55 36.26 2.27
CA GLU A 91 -26.86 37.01 3.49
C GLU A 91 -28.22 37.72 3.33
N VAL A 92 -29.00 37.77 4.40
CA VAL A 92 -30.07 38.76 4.57
C VAL A 92 -30.16 39.17 6.04
N SER A 93 -30.20 40.49 6.25
CA SER A 93 -30.42 41.21 7.50
C SER A 93 -31.80 40.99 8.11
#